data_AF-A0A3P6NUV8-F1
#
_entry.id   AF-A0A3P6NUV8-F1
#
_cell.length_a   1.000
_cell.length_b   1.000
_cell.length_c   1.000
_cell.angle_alpha   90.00
_cell.angle_beta   90.00
_cell.angle_gamma   90.00
#
_symmetry.space_group_name_H-M   'P 1'
#
loop_
_entity.id
_entity.type
_entity.pdbx_description
1 polymer ?
#
loop_
_entity_poly.entity_id
_entity_poly.type
_entity_poly.pdbx_seq_one_letter_code
_entity_poly.pdbx_strand_id
1 'polypeptide(L)'
;MYSGQYKLVGKPEWFDRVAKEYEACRERVGLIDMSSFAKFDGRDIVKHMQRLCSADVNKPIGTTVYTGLQNEHGGYVTDCTVSRMGPKQ
;
A
#
# COMPACT_ATOMS: atom_id res chain seq x y z
N MET A 1 -11.14 -34.54 -10.45
CA MET A 1 -10.42 -33.27 -10.23
C MET A 1 -10.85 -32.77 -8.85
N TYR A 2 -9.95 -32.78 -7.87
CA TYR A 2 -10.29 -32.56 -6.46
C TYR A 2 -10.84 -31.15 -6.24
N SER A 3 -12.09 -31.06 -5.79
CA SER A 3 -12.71 -29.84 -5.24
C SER A 3 -12.99 -30.12 -3.76
N GLY A 4 -12.29 -29.40 -2.89
CA GLY A 4 -12.42 -29.55 -1.44
C GLY A 4 -11.40 -28.68 -0.72
N GLN A 5 -11.83 -28.01 0.36
CA GLN A 5 -10.99 -27.19 1.23
C GLN A 5 -9.99 -28.05 2.02
N TYR A 6 -8.94 -28.56 1.39
CA TYR A 6 -7.70 -28.83 2.13
C TYR A 6 -6.98 -27.50 2.32
N LYS A 7 -6.78 -27.11 3.59
CA LYS A 7 -6.30 -25.78 4.02
C LYS A 7 -5.00 -25.27 3.38
N LEU A 8 -4.25 -26.09 2.66
CA LEU A 8 -2.92 -25.76 2.13
C LEU A 8 -2.67 -26.20 0.68
N VAL A 9 -3.56 -26.99 0.06
CA VAL A 9 -3.34 -27.54 -1.29
C VAL A 9 -4.67 -27.66 -2.03
N GLY A 10 -4.83 -26.96 -3.15
CA GLY A 10 -5.99 -27.02 -4.02
C GLY A 10 -6.52 -25.66 -4.47
N LYS A 11 -7.37 -25.65 -5.51
CA LYS A 11 -8.05 -24.44 -6.00
C LYS A 11 -9.12 -24.02 -4.98
N PRO A 12 -9.06 -22.81 -4.38
CA PRO A 12 -10.07 -22.39 -3.42
C PRO A 12 -11.43 -22.19 -4.09
N GLU A 13 -12.51 -22.38 -3.34
CA GLU A 13 -13.90 -22.28 -3.86
C GLU A 13 -14.23 -20.91 -4.44
N TRP A 14 -13.55 -19.87 -3.96
CA TRP A 14 -13.70 -18.48 -4.41
C TRP A 14 -12.83 -18.12 -5.62
N PHE A 15 -11.98 -19.03 -6.10
CA PHE A 15 -11.01 -18.72 -7.17
C PHE A 15 -11.68 -18.21 -8.45
N ASP A 16 -12.78 -18.84 -8.89
CA ASP A 16 -13.50 -18.43 -10.10
C ASP A 16 -14.21 -17.08 -9.93
N ARG A 17 -14.49 -16.67 -8.68
CA ARG A 17 -15.02 -15.32 -8.39
C ARG A 17 -13.91 -14.29 -8.50
N VAL A 18 -12.76 -14.54 -7.88
CA VAL A 18 -11.57 -13.67 -7.96
C VAL A 18 -11.06 -13.56 -9.40
N ALA A 19 -11.14 -14.63 -10.20
CA ALA A 19 -10.78 -14.59 -11.62
C ALA A 19 -11.66 -13.59 -12.41
N LYS A 20 -12.97 -13.58 -12.16
CA LYS A 20 -13.90 -12.60 -12.78
C LYS A 20 -13.64 -11.17 -12.32
N GLU A 21 -13.31 -10.98 -11.04
CA GLU A 21 -12.94 -9.67 -10.49
C GLU A 21 -11.62 -9.16 -11.11
N TYR A 22 -10.61 -10.03 -11.22
CA TYR A 22 -9.35 -9.73 -11.88
C TYR A 22 -9.57 -9.30 -13.34
N GLU A 23 -10.34 -10.07 -14.13
CA GLU A 23 -10.66 -9.71 -15.51
C GLU A 23 -11.40 -8.38 -15.60
N ALA A 24 -12.34 -8.10 -14.69
CA ALA A 24 -13.04 -6.82 -14.64
C ALA A 24 -12.08 -5.65 -14.34
N CYS A 25 -11.17 -5.80 -13.37
CA CYS A 25 -10.16 -4.78 -13.07
C CYS A 25 -9.17 -4.58 -14.22
N ARG A 26 -8.81 -5.65 -14.93
CA ARG A 26 -7.77 -5.64 -15.96
C ARG A 26 -8.25 -5.10 -17.30
N GLU A 27 -9.49 -5.42 -17.67
CA GLU A 27 -10.04 -5.12 -19.00
C GLU A 27 -11.20 -4.10 -18.95
N ARG A 28 -11.67 -3.72 -17.75
CA ARG A 28 -12.76 -2.74 -17.55
C ARG A 28 -12.45 -1.81 -16.37
N VAL A 29 -13.39 -1.66 -15.44
CA VAL A 29 -13.28 -0.79 -14.25
C VAL A 29 -13.59 -1.62 -13.02
N GLY A 30 -12.76 -1.47 -11.98
CA GLY A 30 -12.96 -2.06 -10.66
C GLY A 30 -13.11 -0.98 -9.60
N LEU A 31 -13.96 -1.24 -8.59
CA LEU A 31 -14.04 -0.46 -7.37
C LEU A 31 -13.41 -1.28 -6.24
N ILE A 32 -12.41 -0.71 -5.57
CA ILE A 32 -11.67 -1.39 -4.50
C ILE A 32 -11.84 -0.59 -3.21
N ASP A 33 -12.31 -1.24 -2.15
CA ASP A 33 -12.32 -0.65 -0.82
C ASP A 33 -10.90 -0.68 -0.22
N MET A 34 -10.32 0.51 -0.10
CA MET A 34 -8.99 0.73 0.51
C MET A 34 -9.10 1.36 1.92
N SER A 35 -10.27 1.28 2.55
CA SER A 35 -10.52 1.83 3.89
C SER A 35 -9.61 1.23 4.96
N SER A 36 -9.26 -0.06 4.84
CA SER A 36 -8.39 -0.81 5.77
C SER A 36 -6.95 -0.32 5.81
N PHE A 37 -6.48 0.40 4.79
CA PHE A 37 -5.12 0.97 4.78
C PHE A 37 -5.03 2.04 5.86
N ALA A 38 -4.02 1.92 6.72
CA ALA A 38 -3.70 2.94 7.70
C ALA A 38 -3.31 4.25 7.00
N LYS A 39 -3.93 5.35 7.41
CA LYS A 39 -3.72 6.69 6.85
C LYS A 39 -3.36 7.61 8.01
N PHE A 40 -2.17 8.20 7.94
CA PHE A 40 -1.66 9.11 8.95
C PHE A 40 -1.38 10.47 8.32
N ASP A 41 -1.64 11.54 9.08
CA ASP A 41 -1.33 12.90 8.68
C ASP A 41 -0.65 13.67 9.82
N GLY A 42 0.08 14.73 9.47
CA GLY A 42 0.87 15.49 10.44
C GLY A 42 1.35 16.84 9.92
N ARG A 43 1.64 17.75 10.85
CA ARG A 43 2.25 19.06 10.57
C ARG A 43 3.76 19.01 10.77
N ASP A 44 4.49 19.74 9.94
CA ASP A 44 5.95 19.91 10.05
C ASP A 44 6.76 18.59 10.08
N ILE A 45 6.23 17.54 9.44
CA ILE A 45 6.79 16.18 9.52
C ILE A 45 7.91 15.89 8.50
N VAL A 46 8.19 16.78 7.55
CA VAL A 46 9.15 16.51 6.44
C VAL A 46 10.51 16.09 6.97
N LYS A 47 11.05 16.81 7.98
CA LYS A 47 12.34 16.49 8.59
C LYS A 47 12.35 15.10 9.23
N HIS A 48 11.26 14.71 9.87
CA HIS A 48 11.13 13.41 10.53
C HIS A 48 11.01 12.29 9.50
N MET A 49 10.14 12.45 8.50
CA MET A 49 9.97 11.49 7.41
C MET A 49 11.27 11.32 6.63
N GLN A 50 12.04 12.38 6.40
CA GLN A 50 13.32 12.28 5.69
C GLN A 50 14.39 11.51 6.46
N ARG A 51 14.27 11.41 7.78
CA ARG A 51 15.13 10.56 8.61
C ARG A 51 14.68 9.10 8.58
N LEU A 52 13.38 8.84 8.55
CA LEU A 52 12.83 7.49 8.62
C LEU A 52 12.83 6.76 7.27
N CYS A 53 12.63 7.49 6.18
CA CYS A 53 12.44 6.94 4.84
C CYS A 53 13.76 6.74 4.10
N SER A 54 13.85 5.68 3.28
CA SER A 54 15.02 5.43 2.43
C SER A 54 15.10 6.36 1.21
N ALA A 55 13.95 6.91 0.79
CA ALA A 55 13.86 7.79 -0.37
C ALA A 55 13.88 9.27 0.06
N ASP A 56 14.24 10.14 -0.88
CA ASP A 56 14.00 11.58 -0.75
C ASP A 56 12.50 11.87 -0.85
N VAL A 57 11.88 12.16 0.29
CA VAL A 57 10.46 12.50 0.44
C VAL A 57 10.23 14.01 0.49
N ASN A 58 11.27 14.84 0.52
CA ASN A 58 11.15 16.29 0.40
C ASN A 58 10.98 16.73 -1.06
N LYS A 59 9.97 16.18 -1.73
CA LYS A 59 9.58 16.52 -3.09
C LYS A 59 8.51 17.62 -3.11
N PRO A 60 8.25 18.30 -4.24
CA PRO A 60 7.21 19.32 -4.34
C PRO A 60 5.82 18.84 -3.88
N ILE A 61 4.97 19.77 -3.46
CA ILE A 61 3.56 19.48 -3.12
C ILE A 61 2.87 18.85 -4.34
N GLY A 62 2.03 17.84 -4.09
CA GLY A 62 1.40 17.00 -5.11
C GLY A 62 2.20 15.76 -5.47
N THR A 63 3.43 15.60 -4.95
CA THR A 63 4.22 14.39 -5.17
C THR A 63 3.84 13.28 -4.22
N THR A 64 3.83 12.05 -4.74
CA THR A 64 3.69 10.81 -3.97
C THR A 64 4.93 9.95 -4.17
N VAL A 65 5.52 9.49 -3.07
CA VAL A 65 6.74 8.67 -3.05
C VAL A 65 6.46 7.36 -2.30
N TYR A 66 6.71 6.24 -2.95
CA TYR A 66 6.74 4.93 -2.30
C TYR A 66 8.14 4.70 -1.71
N THR A 67 8.22 4.33 -0.43
CA THR A 67 9.50 4.21 0.27
C THR A 67 9.42 3.26 1.46
N GLY A 68 10.56 2.69 1.86
CA GLY A 68 10.68 1.93 3.11
C GLY A 68 10.92 2.84 4.31
N LEU A 69 10.40 2.47 5.47
CA LEU A 69 10.68 3.03 6.79
C LEU A 69 11.68 2.15 7.54
N GLN A 70 12.70 2.78 8.12
CA GLN A 70 13.76 2.11 8.88
C GLN A 70 13.66 2.37 10.38
N ASN A 71 14.12 1.40 11.16
CA ASN A 71 14.43 1.61 12.57
C ASN A 71 15.80 2.30 12.75
N GLU A 72 16.19 2.57 13.99
CA GLU A 72 17.44 3.28 14.31
C GLU A 72 18.71 2.55 13.90
N HIS A 73 18.63 1.23 13.67
CA HIS A 73 19.74 0.40 13.19
C HIS A 73 19.75 0.25 11.66
N GLY A 74 18.88 0.95 10.93
CA GLY A 74 18.73 0.83 9.48
C GLY A 74 17.95 -0.40 9.04
N GLY A 75 17.36 -1.15 9.96
CA GLY A 75 16.52 -2.32 9.66
C GLY A 75 15.18 -1.91 9.07
N TYR A 76 14.73 -2.61 8.04
CA TYR A 76 13.45 -2.37 7.39
C TYR A 76 12.29 -2.75 8.32
N VAL A 77 11.38 -1.81 8.55
CA VAL A 77 10.19 -2.03 9.41
C VAL A 77 8.95 -2.26 8.56
N THR A 78 8.72 -1.40 7.58
CA THR A 78 7.55 -1.44 6.69
C THR A 78 7.79 -0.50 5.50
N ASP A 79 6.98 -0.61 4.45
CA ASP A 79 6.85 0.41 3.41
C ASP A 79 5.69 1.35 3.70
N CYS A 80 5.78 2.54 3.14
CA CYS A 80 4.66 3.46 3.07
C CYS A 80 4.67 4.24 1.76
N THR A 81 3.50 4.81 1.46
CA THR A 81 3.34 5.80 0.40
C THR A 81 3.20 7.17 1.05
N VAL A 82 4.18 8.04 0.83
CA VAL A 82 4.21 9.40 1.37
C VAL A 82 3.71 10.37 0.31
N SER A 83 2.56 10.99 0.56
CA SER A 83 1.96 12.00 -0.31
C SER A 83 2.07 13.38 0.32
N ARG A 84 2.72 14.33 -0.37
CA ARG A 84 2.84 15.71 0.12
C ARG A 84 1.63 16.53 -0.32
N MET A 85 0.66 16.67 0.57
CA MET A 85 -0.62 17.35 0.26
C MET A 85 -0.60 18.88 0.41
N GLY A 86 0.44 19.43 1.03
CA GLY A 86 0.57 20.87 1.28
C GLY A 86 0.46 21.24 2.76
N PRO A 87 0.37 22.53 3.10
CA PRO A 87 0.16 22.98 4.46
C PRO A 87 -1.16 22.41 5.00
N LYS A 88 -1.13 21.87 6.21
CA LYS A 88 -2.36 21.50 6.92
C LYS A 88 -3.00 22.80 7.41
N GLN A 89 -4.21 23.09 6.91
CA GLN A 89 -5.06 24.19 7.39
C GLN A 89 -5.43 23.97 8.86
#